data_AF-A0A9D5QNU4-F1
#
_entry.id   AF-A0A9D5QNU4-F1
#
_cell.length_a   1.000
_cell.length_b   1.000
_cell.length_c   1.000
_cell.angle_alpha   90.00
_cell.angle_beta   90.00
_cell.angle_gamma   90.00
#
_symmetry.space_group_name_H-M   'P 1'
#
loop_
_entity.id
_entity.type
_entity.pdbx_description
1 polymer ?
#
loop_
_entity_poly.entity_id
_entity_poly.type
_entity_poly.pdbx_seq_one_letter_code
_entity_poly.pdbx_strand_id
1 'polypeptide(L)'
;MKNFGSTVSFTRERNADIMRVFRQKLAESQSIRMDDICRQVADSPSSRFWVSAERAAVVISAMEAGRALPCLTKMKQEMFNEIFKRYKQLRLIHPEESLLNLVAVIVNQPAPKFYFTPRTVREFVRRIRKGWYDRAQHSKPNLQNPADSPKNPYGPQ
;
A
#
# COMPACT_ATOMS: atom_id res chain seq x y z
N MET A 1 0.32 -20.83 -3.51
CA MET A 1 -0.38 -19.68 -2.89
C MET A 1 0.60 -18.50 -2.87
N LYS A 2 0.23 -17.32 -3.41
CA LYS A 2 1.10 -16.13 -3.45
C LYS A 2 0.99 -15.38 -2.12
N ASN A 3 2.11 -15.06 -1.51
CA ASN A 3 2.21 -14.41 -0.19
C ASN A 3 1.46 -13.07 -0.15
N PHE A 4 0.26 -13.07 0.43
CA PHE A 4 -0.43 -11.87 0.88
C PHE A 4 0.48 -11.15 1.88
N GLY A 5 0.87 -9.92 1.55
CA GLY A 5 1.80 -9.13 2.35
C GLY A 5 3.18 -8.90 1.72
N SER A 6 3.48 -9.44 0.53
CA SER A 6 4.69 -9.00 -0.17
C SER A 6 4.53 -7.53 -0.59
N THR A 7 5.44 -6.67 -0.15
CA THR A 7 5.55 -5.22 -0.45
C THR A 7 5.43 -4.89 -1.94
N VAL A 8 5.60 -5.89 -2.81
CA VAL A 8 5.56 -5.81 -4.27
C VAL A 8 4.14 -5.68 -4.82
N SER A 9 3.11 -6.29 -4.20
CA SER A 9 1.76 -6.32 -4.80
C SER A 9 1.14 -4.92 -4.90
N PHE A 10 1.30 -4.10 -3.85
CA PHE A 10 0.69 -2.78 -3.78
C PHE A 10 1.62 -1.63 -4.18
N THR A 11 2.88 -1.93 -4.52
CA THR A 11 3.85 -0.89 -4.88
C THR A 11 3.42 -0.14 -6.15
N ARG A 12 2.87 -0.83 -7.17
CA ARG A 12 2.42 -0.18 -8.40
C ARG A 12 1.22 0.74 -8.15
N GLU A 13 0.18 0.24 -7.47
CA GLU A 13 -1.01 1.03 -7.11
C GLU A 13 -0.64 2.25 -6.26
N ARG A 14 0.18 2.06 -5.21
CA ARG A 14 0.65 3.16 -4.36
C ARG A 14 1.37 4.22 -5.19
N ASN A 15 2.30 3.78 -6.03
CA ASN A 15 3.09 4.68 -6.85
C ASN A 15 2.22 5.43 -7.86
N ALA A 16 1.22 4.77 -8.44
CA ALA A 16 0.25 5.40 -9.33
C ALA A 16 -0.58 6.45 -8.58
N ASP A 17 -1.05 6.16 -7.37
CA ASP A 17 -1.82 7.11 -6.56
C ASP A 17 -0.99 8.33 -6.14
N ILE A 18 0.25 8.11 -5.70
CA ILE A 18 1.20 9.20 -5.41
C ILE A 18 1.42 10.07 -6.65
N MET A 19 1.66 9.45 -7.82
CA MET A 19 1.91 10.20 -9.05
C MET A 19 0.67 10.93 -9.57
N ARG A 20 -0.53 10.38 -9.36
CA ARG A 20 -1.81 11.04 -9.68
C ARG A 20 -1.92 12.36 -8.92
N VAL A 21 -1.79 12.31 -7.60
CA VAL A 21 -1.89 13.51 -6.75
C VAL A 21 -0.72 14.46 -7.01
N PHE A 22 0.50 13.94 -7.20
CA PHE A 22 1.67 14.76 -7.51
C PHE A 22 1.50 15.57 -8.80
N ARG A 23 1.00 14.94 -9.87
CA ARG A 23 0.71 15.64 -11.15
C ARG A 23 -0.39 16.69 -10.97
N GLN A 24 -1.44 16.35 -10.21
CA GLN A 24 -2.50 17.30 -9.89
C GLN A 24 -1.94 18.54 -9.16
N LYS A 25 -1.13 18.35 -8.11
CA LYS A 25 -0.52 19.46 -7.36
C LYS A 25 0.45 20.29 -8.19
N LEU A 26 1.17 19.68 -9.13
CA LEU A 26 1.98 20.44 -10.10
C LEU A 26 1.12 21.31 -11.02
N ALA A 27 0.00 20.79 -11.52
CA ALA A 27 -0.90 21.53 -12.40
C ALA A 27 -1.63 22.68 -11.68
N GLU A 28 -1.96 22.49 -10.40
CA GLU A 28 -2.62 23.50 -9.55
C GLU A 28 -1.65 24.61 -9.08
N SER A 29 -0.33 24.40 -9.17
CA SER A 29 0.67 25.30 -8.59
C SER A 29 1.10 26.40 -9.55
N GLN A 30 0.95 27.66 -9.14
CA GLN A 30 1.46 28.82 -9.87
C GLN A 30 3.00 28.96 -9.81
N SER A 31 3.61 28.46 -8.74
CA SER A 31 5.06 28.43 -8.55
C SER A 31 5.51 27.08 -8.00
N ILE A 32 6.44 26.43 -8.70
CA ILE A 32 6.82 25.04 -8.41
C ILE A 32 7.95 25.03 -7.40
N ARG A 33 7.61 24.75 -6.14
CA ARG A 33 8.56 24.43 -5.07
C ARG A 33 8.40 22.97 -4.68
N MET A 34 9.41 22.15 -4.98
CA MET A 34 9.29 20.69 -4.83
C MET A 34 8.98 20.25 -3.39
N ASP A 35 9.50 20.93 -2.37
CA ASP A 35 9.20 20.63 -0.97
C ASP A 35 7.73 20.86 -0.63
N ASP A 36 7.16 21.95 -1.16
CA ASP A 36 5.77 22.31 -0.93
C ASP A 36 4.84 21.34 -1.67
N ILE A 37 5.17 20.95 -2.91
CA ILE A 37 4.44 19.90 -3.64
C ILE A 37 4.47 18.57 -2.86
N CYS A 38 5.64 18.14 -2.38
CA CYS A 38 5.74 16.88 -1.64
C CYS A 38 4.97 16.91 -0.32
N ARG A 39 4.93 18.07 0.36
CA ARG A 39 4.11 18.27 1.56
C ARG A 39 2.62 18.18 1.23
N GLN A 40 2.17 18.90 0.21
CA GLN A 40 0.78 18.88 -0.24
C GLN A 40 0.33 17.46 -0.64
N VAL A 41 1.19 16.70 -1.32
CA VAL A 41 0.90 15.29 -1.65
C VAL A 41 0.78 14.45 -0.39
N ALA A 42 1.70 14.57 0.57
CA ALA A 42 1.65 13.82 1.82
C ALA A 42 0.34 14.06 2.60
N ASP A 43 -0.16 15.30 2.58
CA ASP A 43 -1.36 15.73 3.28
C ASP A 43 -2.66 15.55 2.47
N SER A 44 -2.57 15.19 1.20
CA SER A 44 -3.74 14.99 0.34
C SER A 44 -4.39 13.62 0.58
N PRO A 45 -5.72 13.48 0.38
CA PRO A 45 -6.40 12.20 0.43
C PRO A 45 -5.76 11.16 -0.49
N SER A 46 -5.65 9.93 0.01
CA SER A 46 -5.17 8.79 -0.75
C SER A 46 -6.32 7.85 -1.08
N SER A 47 -6.21 7.12 -2.19
CA SER A 47 -7.24 6.19 -2.64
C SER A 47 -7.56 5.12 -1.59
N ARG A 48 -6.58 4.77 -0.75
CA ARG A 48 -6.73 3.81 0.35
C ARG A 48 -5.63 3.94 1.40
N PHE A 49 -5.71 3.14 2.47
CA PHE A 49 -4.60 3.02 3.42
C PHE A 49 -3.50 2.11 2.85
N TRP A 50 -2.27 2.61 2.78
CA TRP A 50 -1.11 1.84 2.30
C TRP A 50 -0.50 0.96 3.39
N VAL A 51 -1.33 0.13 4.02
CA VAL A 51 -0.96 -0.90 4.99
C VAL A 51 -1.69 -2.20 4.63
N SER A 52 -1.09 -3.36 4.91
CA SER A 52 -1.78 -4.64 4.67
C SER A 52 -2.90 -4.85 5.69
N ALA A 53 -3.94 -5.58 5.31
CA ALA A 53 -5.06 -5.89 6.20
C ALA A 53 -4.58 -6.69 7.43
N GLU A 54 -3.64 -7.62 7.24
CA GLU A 54 -3.06 -8.44 8.32
C GLU A 54 -2.30 -7.57 9.32
N ARG A 55 -1.46 -6.64 8.82
CA ARG A 55 -0.71 -5.76 9.69
C ARG A 55 -1.63 -4.82 10.46
N ALA A 56 -2.66 -4.28 9.79
CA ALA A 56 -3.66 -3.45 10.43
C ALA A 56 -4.45 -4.26 11.48
N ALA A 57 -4.89 -5.47 11.16
CA ALA A 57 -5.64 -6.34 12.07
C ALA A 57 -4.88 -6.62 13.37
N VAL A 58 -3.57 -6.90 13.29
CA VAL A 58 -2.71 -7.08 14.48
C VAL A 58 -2.72 -5.84 15.38
N VAL A 59 -2.62 -4.65 14.80
CA VAL A 59 -2.61 -3.39 15.57
C VAL A 59 -3.99 -3.10 16.16
N ILE A 60 -5.04 -3.25 15.36
CA ILE A 60 -6.43 -3.00 15.79
C ILE A 60 -6.84 -3.96 16.91
N SER A 61 -6.48 -5.24 16.82
CA SER A 61 -6.71 -6.23 17.88
C SER A 61 -5.98 -5.85 19.17
N ALA A 62 -4.76 -5.30 19.08
CA ALA A 62 -4.05 -4.81 20.27
C ALA A 62 -4.75 -3.59 20.89
N MET A 63 -5.23 -2.66 20.07
CA MET A 63 -5.99 -1.47 20.53
C MET A 63 -7.32 -1.87 21.19
N GLU A 64 -8.04 -2.83 20.61
CA GLU A 64 -9.30 -3.35 21.16
C GLU A 64 -9.08 -4.02 22.52
N ALA A 65 -7.98 -4.76 22.69
CA ALA A 65 -7.60 -5.37 23.96
C ALA A 65 -7.02 -4.38 24.99
N GLY A 66 -6.99 -3.07 24.71
CA GLY A 66 -6.40 -2.07 25.61
C GLY A 66 -4.89 -2.20 25.81
N ARG A 67 -4.20 -2.94 24.92
CA ARG A 67 -2.75 -3.16 25.03
C ARG A 67 -1.98 -1.94 24.54
N ALA A 68 -0.84 -1.67 25.17
CA ALA A 68 0.08 -0.65 24.70
C ALA A 68 0.57 -0.99 23.29
N LEU A 69 0.41 -0.05 22.37
CA LEU A 69 0.96 -0.18 21.03
C LEU A 69 2.50 -0.04 21.09
N PRO A 70 3.24 -0.70 20.18
CA PRO A 70 4.66 -0.43 19.99
C PRO A 70 4.89 1.08 19.81
N CYS A 71 6.10 1.59 20.07
CA CYS A 71 6.47 2.99 19.80
C CYS A 71 6.31 3.32 18.31
N LEU A 72 5.08 3.69 17.93
CA LEU A 72 4.69 4.12 16.60
C LEU A 72 4.99 5.60 16.49
N THR A 73 5.46 6.03 15.33
CA THR A 73 5.57 7.46 15.03
C THR A 73 4.19 8.11 15.07
N LYS A 74 4.11 9.40 15.44
CA LYS A 74 2.85 10.16 15.50
C LYS A 74 1.95 9.94 14.27
N MET A 75 2.54 9.97 13.07
CA MET A 75 1.83 9.72 11.82
C MET A 75 1.23 8.31 11.70
N LYS A 76 1.93 7.28 12.16
CA LYS A 76 1.39 5.91 12.21
C LYS A 76 0.30 5.79 13.26
N GLN A 77 0.45 6.45 14.41
CA GLN A 77 -0.59 6.51 15.43
C GLN A 77 -1.88 7.14 14.86
N GLU A 78 -1.76 8.28 14.17
CA GLU A 78 -2.89 8.93 13.49
C GLU A 78 -3.57 8.00 12.48
N MET A 79 -2.80 7.26 11.68
CA MET A 79 -3.34 6.28 10.73
C MET A 79 -4.14 5.18 11.41
N PHE A 80 -3.55 4.54 12.43
CA PHE A 80 -4.21 3.43 13.13
C PHE A 80 -5.39 3.89 14.00
N ASN A 81 -5.34 5.11 14.54
CA ASN A 81 -6.48 5.70 15.24
C ASN A 81 -7.68 5.93 14.30
N GLU A 82 -7.42 6.41 13.08
CA GLU A 82 -8.48 6.55 12.07
C GLU A 82 -9.07 5.20 11.67
N ILE A 83 -8.22 4.19 11.43
CA ILE A 83 -8.67 2.82 11.14
C ILE A 83 -9.48 2.26 12.32
N PHE A 84 -9.03 2.46 13.57
CA PHE A 84 -9.70 1.97 14.77
C PHE A 84 -11.06 2.66 14.99
N LYS A 85 -11.16 3.96 14.71
CA LYS A 85 -12.42 4.70 14.74
C LYS A 85 -13.43 4.08 13.76
N ARG A 86 -13.02 3.85 12.52
CA ARG A 86 -13.88 3.20 11.50
C ARG A 86 -14.22 1.76 11.85
N TYR A 87 -13.28 1.02 12.43
CA TYR A 87 -13.50 -0.34 12.92
C TYR A 87 -14.59 -0.39 13.99
N LYS A 88 -14.56 0.49 14.99
CA LYS A 88 -15.59 0.55 16.03
C LYS A 88 -16.98 0.81 15.44
N GLN A 89 -17.09 1.70 14.45
CA GLN A 89 -18.36 1.95 13.76
C GLN A 89 -18.85 0.72 13.00
N LEU A 90 -17.96 0.07 12.24
CA LEU A 90 -18.33 -1.08 11.42
C LEU A 90 -18.65 -2.32 12.27
N ARG A 91 -17.94 -2.51 13.39
CA ARG A 91 -18.17 -3.60 14.36
C ARG A 91 -19.54 -3.51 15.03
N LEU A 92 -20.06 -2.30 15.24
CA LEU A 92 -21.43 -2.11 15.76
C LEU A 92 -22.50 -2.57 14.75
N ILE A 93 -22.23 -2.39 13.46
CA ILE A 93 -23.17 -2.74 12.37
C ILE A 93 -23.06 -4.24 12.02
N HIS A 94 -21.84 -4.79 12.08
CA HIS A 94 -21.53 -6.18 11.72
C HIS A 94 -20.80 -6.89 12.87
N PRO A 95 -21.49 -7.21 13.98
CA PRO A 95 -20.85 -7.79 15.17
C PRO A 95 -20.24 -9.17 14.91
N GLU A 96 -20.89 -9.99 14.08
CA GLU A 96 -20.46 -11.37 13.76
C GLU A 96 -19.29 -11.45 12.76
N GLU A 97 -18.97 -10.34 12.08
CA GLU A 97 -17.93 -10.35 11.05
C GLU A 97 -16.54 -10.45 11.67
N SER A 98 -15.62 -11.13 10.99
CA SER A 98 -14.26 -11.28 11.51
C SER A 98 -13.52 -9.94 11.52
N LEU A 99 -12.67 -9.73 12.54
CA LEU A 99 -11.86 -8.51 12.64
C LEU A 99 -11.01 -8.30 11.37
N LEU A 100 -10.45 -9.38 10.81
CA LEU A 100 -9.66 -9.32 9.58
C LEU A 100 -10.49 -8.81 8.39
N ASN A 101 -11.73 -9.30 8.22
CA ASN A 101 -12.61 -8.86 7.13
C ASN A 101 -13.05 -7.41 7.30
N LEU A 102 -13.43 -6.99 8.52
CA LEU A 102 -13.75 -5.60 8.83
C LEU A 102 -12.57 -4.67 8.50
N VAL A 103 -11.37 -5.05 8.93
CA VAL A 103 -10.15 -4.28 8.65
C VAL A 103 -9.82 -4.29 7.16
N ALA A 104 -10.00 -5.41 6.46
CA ALA A 104 -9.78 -5.51 5.02
C ALA A 104 -10.68 -4.55 4.23
N VAL A 105 -11.95 -4.41 4.64
CA VAL A 105 -12.85 -3.40 4.07
C VAL A 105 -12.31 -1.99 4.34
N ILE A 106 -11.95 -1.69 5.59
CA ILE A 106 -11.53 -0.34 6.01
C ILE A 106 -10.24 0.10 5.32
N VAL A 107 -9.22 -0.77 5.23
CA VAL A 107 -7.94 -0.38 4.61
C VAL A 107 -8.07 -0.09 3.11
N ASN A 108 -9.12 -0.58 2.46
CA ASN A 108 -9.44 -0.31 1.07
C ASN A 108 -10.34 0.92 0.86
N GLN A 109 -10.83 1.55 1.93
CA GLN A 109 -11.55 2.83 1.85
C GLN A 109 -10.58 4.01 1.69
N PRO A 110 -11.01 5.14 1.10
CA PRO A 110 -10.20 6.34 1.02
C PRO A 110 -9.62 6.77 2.37
N ALA A 111 -8.30 6.98 2.38
CA ALA A 111 -7.58 7.45 3.54
C ALA A 111 -7.55 8.99 3.56
N PRO A 112 -7.70 9.64 4.73
CA PRO A 112 -7.70 11.10 4.82
C PRO A 112 -6.41 11.75 4.29
N LYS A 113 -5.29 11.03 4.38
CA LYS A 113 -3.99 11.42 3.84
C LYS A 113 -3.12 10.21 3.51
N PHE A 114 -1.96 10.42 2.88
CA PHE A 114 -1.04 9.32 2.53
C PHE A 114 -0.31 8.69 3.72
N TYR A 115 -0.25 9.39 4.86
CA TYR A 115 0.54 8.98 6.03
C TYR A 115 2.01 8.65 5.68
N PHE A 116 2.60 9.47 4.79
CA PHE A 116 4.02 9.49 4.50
C PHE A 116 4.61 10.85 4.86
N THR A 117 5.91 10.89 5.15
CA THR A 117 6.59 12.18 5.30
C THR A 117 6.82 12.82 3.93
N PRO A 118 6.91 14.16 3.82
CA PRO A 118 7.24 14.82 2.55
C PRO A 118 8.55 14.29 1.93
N ARG A 119 9.54 13.96 2.78
CA ARG A 119 10.80 13.33 2.36
C ARG A 119 10.56 11.96 1.71
N THR A 120 9.73 11.12 2.33
CA THR A 120 9.37 9.80 1.78
C THR A 120 8.65 9.94 0.44
N VAL A 121 7.73 10.91 0.30
CA VAL A 121 7.06 11.20 -0.98
C VAL A 121 8.07 11.58 -2.06
N ARG A 122 9.01 12.49 -1.75
CA ARG A 122 10.09 12.89 -2.66
C ARG A 122 10.92 11.69 -3.12
N GLU A 123 11.26 10.79 -2.21
CA GLU A 123 11.99 9.56 -2.53
C GLU A 123 11.19 8.64 -3.46
N PHE A 124 9.89 8.46 -3.23
CA PHE A 124 9.02 7.70 -4.13
C PHE A 124 8.96 8.31 -5.52
N VAL A 125 8.66 9.61 -5.64
CA VAL A 125 8.62 10.32 -6.93
C VAL A 125 9.94 10.17 -7.68
N ARG A 126 11.08 10.33 -7.01
CA ARG A 126 12.41 10.14 -7.61
C ARG A 126 12.60 8.72 -8.13
N ARG A 127 12.24 7.69 -7.35
CA ARG A 127 12.40 6.28 -7.75
C ARG A 127 11.47 5.91 -8.91
N ILE A 128 10.24 6.41 -8.90
CA ILE A 128 9.25 6.22 -9.97
C ILE A 128 9.77 6.84 -11.27
N ARG A 129 10.17 8.12 -11.25
CA ARG A 129 10.70 8.82 -12.44
C ARG A 129 11.97 8.19 -13.00
N LYS A 130 12.79 7.57 -12.15
CA LYS A 130 13.98 6.84 -12.58
C LYS A 130 13.69 5.45 -13.15
N GLY A 131 12.43 5.00 -13.24
CA GLY A 131 12.09 3.65 -13.73
C GLY A 131 12.63 2.52 -12.85
N TRP A 132 12.89 2.80 -11.56
CA TRP A 132 13.52 1.84 -10.65
C TRP A 132 12.65 0.59 -10.44
N TYR A 133 11.33 0.78 -10.45
CA TYR A 133 10.35 -0.28 -10.28
C TYR A 133 10.15 -1.11 -11.56
N ASP A 134 10.39 -0.54 -12.74
CA ASP A 134 10.27 -1.26 -14.01
C ASP A 134 11.46 -2.19 -14.20
N ARG A 135 12.68 -1.69 -13.92
CA ARG A 135 13.91 -2.51 -14.00
C ARG A 135 13.95 -3.67 -13.00
N ALA A 136 13.44 -3.47 -11.78
CA ALA A 136 13.41 -4.50 -10.75
C ALA A 136 12.44 -5.67 -11.07
N GLN A 137 11.51 -5.49 -12.00
CA GLN A 137 10.64 -6.57 -12.46
C GLN A 137 11.27 -7.41 -13.58
N HIS A 138 12.17 -6.84 -14.36
CA HIS A 138 12.92 -7.54 -15.41
C HIS A 138 14.09 -8.37 -14.89
N SER A 139 14.50 -8.21 -13.63
CA SER A 139 15.63 -8.94 -13.03
C SER A 139 15.24 -10.25 -12.31
N LYS A 140 13.99 -10.70 -12.41
CA LYS A 140 13.62 -12.05 -11.96
C LYS A 140 13.82 -13.01 -13.14
N PRO A 141 14.73 -14.00 -13.06
CA PRO A 141 14.83 -15.01 -14.11
C PRO A 141 13.48 -15.73 -14.19
N ASN A 142 13.01 -15.87 -15.42
CA ASN A 142 11.83 -16.63 -15.75
C ASN A 142 12.10 -18.08 -15.33
N LEU A 143 11.54 -18.53 -14.21
CA LEU A 143 11.44 -19.96 -13.89
C LEU A 143 10.39 -20.54 -14.84
N GLN A 144 10.79 -20.72 -16.10
CA GLN A 144 10.10 -21.59 -17.04
C GLN A 144 10.25 -23.01 -16.49
N ASN A 145 9.13 -23.64 -16.13
CA ASN A 145 9.07 -25.06 -15.81
C ASN A 145 9.69 -25.89 -16.94
N PRO A 146 10.68 -26.77 -16.68
CA PRO A 146 11.06 -27.80 -17.63
C PRO A 146 10.11 -28.98 -17.46
N ALA A 147 8.88 -28.87 -17.94
CA ALA A 147 7.92 -29.98 -17.90
C ALA A 147 7.19 -30.24 -19.23
N ASP A 148 7.48 -29.46 -20.28
CA ASP A 148 7.00 -29.75 -21.63
C ASP A 148 8.20 -30.03 -22.54
N SER A 149 8.83 -31.19 -22.32
CA SER A 149 9.58 -31.84 -23.39
C SER A 149 8.58 -32.29 -24.45
N PRO A 150 8.72 -31.91 -25.73
CA PRO A 150 7.89 -32.47 -26.78
C PRO A 150 8.17 -33.98 -26.86
N LYS A 151 7.12 -34.80 -26.69
CA LYS A 151 7.17 -36.23 -27.03
C LYS A 151 7.52 -36.34 -28.51
N ASN A 152 8.72 -36.85 -28.80
CA ASN A 152 9.15 -37.23 -30.14
C ASN A 152 8.18 -38.31 -30.69
N PRO A 153 7.45 -38.06 -31.80
CA PRO A 153 6.52 -39.05 -32.36
C PRO A 153 7.20 -40.09 -33.26
N TYR A 154 8.53 -40.08 -33.40
CA TYR A 154 9.25 -41.08 -34.19
C TYR A 154 10.27 -41.83 -33.32
N GLY A 155 9.82 -42.95 -32.75
CA GLY A 155 10.66 -44.08 -32.34
C GLY A 155 10.79 -45.11 -33.49
N PRO A 156 11.76 -46.03 -33.43
CA PRO A 156 12.32 -46.69 -34.62
C PRO A 156 11.39 -47.77 -35.22
N GLN A 157 11.50 -47.93 -36.54
CA GLN A 157 11.25 -49.20 -37.25
C GLN A 157 12.59 -49.87 -37.52
#